data_AF-A0A842SNE6-F1
#
_entry.id   AF-A0A842SNE6-F1
#
_cell.length_a   1.000
_cell.length_b   1.000
_cell.length_c   1.000
_cell.angle_alpha   90.00
_cell.angle_beta   90.00
_cell.angle_gamma   90.00
#
_symmetry.space_group_name_H-M   'P 1'
#
loop_
_entity.id
_entity.type
_entity.pdbx_description
1 polymer ?
#
loop_
_entity_poly.entity_id
_entity_poly.type
_entity_poly.pdbx_seq_one_letter_code
_entity_poly.pdbx_strand_id
1 'polypeptide(L)'
;MSVSIKDIDENAYRNLKAEAIRHDMKIGEAASEAFRLWVASKRQSRIRDEELMRRAAEVMDNLREKSEVSWSGVEEIRKWRDRRKL
;
A
#
# COMPACT_ATOMS: atom_id res chain seq x y z
N MET A 1 -25.12 -12.87 6.38
CA MET A 1 -25.40 -12.05 7.58
C MET A 1 -25.84 -10.67 7.09
N SER A 2 -26.93 -10.12 7.64
CA SER A 2 -27.47 -8.81 7.25
C SER A 2 -27.06 -7.77 8.28
N VAL A 3 -26.55 -6.62 7.83
CA VAL A 3 -26.12 -5.51 8.70
C VAL A 3 -26.73 -4.21 8.14
N SER A 4 -27.29 -3.38 9.04
CA SER A 4 -27.80 -2.06 8.68
C SER A 4 -26.84 -0.99 9.21
N ILE A 5 -26.41 -0.09 8.33
CA ILE A 5 -25.50 1.01 8.66
C ILE A 5 -26.29 2.31 8.49
N LYS A 6 -26.28 3.14 9.52
CA LYS A 6 -26.92 4.46 9.55
C LYS A 6 -25.85 5.54 9.42
N ASP A 7 -26.29 6.78 9.18
CA ASP A 7 -25.44 7.98 9.17
C ASP A 7 -24.33 7.97 8.10
N ILE A 8 -24.65 7.44 6.91
CA ILE A 8 -23.79 7.52 5.73
C ILE A 8 -24.05 8.86 5.02
N ASP A 9 -22.97 9.56 4.65
CA ASP A 9 -23.06 10.72 3.78
C ASP A 9 -23.75 10.38 2.45
N GLU A 10 -24.76 11.17 2.09
CA GLU A 10 -25.61 10.88 0.95
C GLU A 10 -24.81 10.90 -0.37
N ASN A 11 -23.87 11.83 -0.51
CA ASN A 11 -23.06 11.94 -1.72
C ASN A 11 -22.09 10.76 -1.84
N ALA A 12 -21.45 10.35 -0.74
CA ALA A 12 -20.60 9.17 -0.70
C ALA A 12 -21.36 7.90 -1.09
N TYR A 13 -22.60 7.73 -0.59
CA TYR A 13 -23.45 6.61 -0.98
C TYR A 13 -23.82 6.64 -2.47
N ARG A 14 -24.20 7.81 -3.01
CA ARG A 14 -24.53 7.97 -4.43
C ARG A 14 -23.33 7.62 -5.33
N ASN A 15 -22.14 8.07 -4.96
CA ASN A 15 -20.91 7.77 -5.71
C ASN A 15 -20.58 6.28 -5.66
N LEU A 16 -20.63 5.65 -4.49
CA LEU A 16 -20.39 4.20 -4.35
C LEU A 16 -21.39 3.40 -5.18
N LYS A 17 -22.68 3.79 -5.15
CA LYS A 17 -23.73 3.15 -5.95
C LYS A 17 -23.46 3.30 -7.45
N ALA A 18 -23.05 4.48 -7.90
CA ALA A 18 -22.73 4.72 -9.30
C ALA A 18 -21.57 3.83 -9.78
N GLU A 19 -20.49 3.73 -8.99
CA GLU A 19 -19.37 2.85 -9.32
C GLU A 19 -19.77 1.37 -9.30
N ALA A 20 -20.57 0.94 -8.31
CA ALA A 20 -21.06 -0.43 -8.27
C ALA A 20 -21.83 -0.80 -9.55
N ILE A 21 -22.68 0.10 -10.05
CA ILE A 21 -23.43 -0.10 -11.30
C ILE A 21 -22.47 -0.16 -12.51
N ARG A 22 -21.46 0.70 -12.58
CA ARG A 22 -20.48 0.70 -13.69
C ARG A 22 -19.68 -0.59 -13.76
N HIS A 23 -19.44 -1.22 -12.62
CA HIS A 23 -18.68 -2.46 -12.50
C HIS A 23 -19.57 -3.72 -12.45
N ASP A 24 -20.89 -3.59 -12.68
CA ASP A 24 -21.87 -4.68 -12.60
C ASP A 24 -21.85 -5.43 -11.24
N MET A 25 -21.63 -4.68 -10.16
CA MET A 25 -21.54 -5.19 -8.80
C MET A 25 -22.78 -4.82 -7.97
N LYS A 26 -23.15 -5.69 -7.04
CA LYS A 26 -24.17 -5.33 -6.05
C LYS A 26 -23.61 -4.29 -5.08
N ILE A 27 -24.47 -3.36 -4.64
CA ILE A 27 -24.07 -2.31 -3.68
C ILE A 27 -23.45 -2.91 -2.41
N GLY A 28 -23.97 -4.05 -1.92
CA GLY A 28 -23.42 -4.74 -0.76
C GLY A 28 -22.02 -5.33 -0.99
N GLU A 29 -21.71 -5.76 -2.21
CA GLU A 29 -20.37 -6.27 -2.59
C GLU A 29 -19.37 -5.12 -2.65
N ALA A 30 -19.75 -4.02 -3.30
CA ALA A 30 -18.96 -2.79 -3.35
C ALA A 30 -18.70 -2.21 -1.95
N ALA A 31 -19.72 -2.21 -1.07
CA ALA A 31 -19.56 -1.79 0.32
C ALA A 31 -18.60 -2.72 1.10
N SER A 32 -18.72 -4.04 0.91
CA SER A 32 -17.84 -5.02 1.54
C SER A 32 -16.39 -4.86 1.06
N GLU A 33 -16.17 -4.53 -0.20
CA GLU A 33 -14.86 -4.20 -0.74
C GLU A 33 -14.33 -2.88 -0.17
N ALA A 34 -15.14 -1.83 -0.12
CA ALA A 34 -14.77 -0.55 0.48
C ALA A 34 -14.33 -0.71 1.95
N PHE A 35 -15.05 -1.52 2.74
CA PHE A 35 -14.64 -1.81 4.13
C PHE A 35 -13.29 -2.54 4.20
N ARG A 36 -13.06 -3.54 3.35
CA ARG A 36 -11.78 -4.25 3.29
C ARG A 36 -10.63 -3.30 2.94
N LEU A 37 -10.82 -2.46 1.94
CA LEU A 37 -9.83 -1.48 1.50
C LEU A 37 -9.56 -0.42 2.57
N TRP A 38 -10.59 0.05 3.28
CA TRP A 38 -10.40 0.99 4.38
C TRP A 38 -9.59 0.38 5.53
N VAL A 39 -9.88 -0.85 5.95
CA VAL A 39 -9.07 -1.53 6.97
C VAL A 39 -7.64 -1.76 6.48
N ALA A 40 -7.46 -2.16 5.22
CA ALA A 40 -6.15 -2.36 4.63
C ALA A 40 -5.34 -1.05 4.57
N SER A 41 -5.97 0.07 4.21
CA SER A 41 -5.30 1.38 4.20
C SER A 41 -4.88 1.84 5.58
N LYS A 42 -5.66 1.53 6.63
CA LYS A 42 -5.26 1.75 8.04
C LYS A 42 -4.14 0.83 8.49
N ARG A 43 -4.00 -0.36 7.89
CA ARG A 43 -2.86 -1.26 8.12
C ARG A 43 -1.61 -0.85 7.35
N GLN A 44 -1.75 -0.30 6.14
CA GLN A 44 -0.63 0.19 5.31
C GLN A 44 -0.12 1.56 5.74
N SER A 45 -0.97 2.43 6.28
CA SER A 45 -0.50 3.64 6.99
C SER A 45 0.26 3.30 8.27
N ARG A 46 0.29 2.02 8.67
CA ARG A 46 1.24 1.45 9.61
C ARG A 46 2.57 1.06 8.92
N ILE A 47 2.95 1.72 7.82
CA ILE A 47 4.37 1.91 7.51
C ILE A 47 4.94 2.69 8.69
N ARG A 48 5.60 1.89 9.50
CA ARG A 48 6.02 2.09 10.87
C ARG A 48 7.11 3.17 10.88
N ASP A 49 6.73 4.41 11.16
CA ASP A 49 7.59 5.61 11.25
C ASP A 49 8.26 6.02 9.93
N GLU A 50 7.70 7.04 9.28
CA GLU A 50 8.39 7.79 8.21
C GLU A 50 9.79 8.26 8.67
N GLU A 51 9.91 8.61 9.95
CA GLU A 51 11.16 8.95 10.63
C GLU A 51 12.17 7.78 10.62
N LEU A 52 11.73 6.54 10.83
CA LEU A 52 12.58 5.35 10.78
C LEU A 52 13.03 5.04 9.36
N MET A 53 12.16 5.23 8.36
CA MET A 53 12.53 5.11 6.96
C MET A 53 13.55 6.18 6.55
N ARG A 54 13.34 7.43 6.99
CA ARG A 54 14.28 8.53 6.73
C ARG A 54 15.64 8.25 7.36
N ARG A 55 15.69 7.85 8.64
CA ARG A 55 16.94 7.46 9.30
C ARG A 55 17.62 6.27 8.64
N ALA A 56 16.86 5.26 8.21
CA ALA A 56 17.43 4.13 7.49
C ALA A 56 18.08 4.57 6.17
N ALA A 57 17.44 5.48 5.42
CA ALA A 57 18.01 6.06 4.21
C ALA A 57 19.28 6.88 4.49
N GLU A 58 19.25 7.75 5.51
CA GLU A 58 20.42 8.54 5.93
C GLU A 58 21.60 7.65 6.34
N VAL A 59 21.35 6.55 7.07
CA VAL A 59 22.39 5.58 7.43
C VAL A 59 22.97 4.90 6.18
N MET A 60 22.12 4.52 5.22
CA MET A 60 22.58 3.91 3.97
C MET A 60 23.44 4.88 3.13
N ASP A 61 23.05 6.15 3.04
CA ASP A 61 23.80 7.18 2.31
C ASP A 61 25.15 7.45 2.99
N ASN A 62 25.18 7.58 4.32
CA ASN A 62 26.42 7.76 5.08
C ASN A 62 27.38 6.57 4.94
N LEU A 63 26.85 5.34 4.91
CA LEU A 63 27.65 4.13 4.69
C LEU A 63 28.21 4.08 3.26
N ARG A 64 27.41 4.51 2.28
CA ARG A 64 27.82 4.59 0.87
C ARG A 64 28.91 5.63 0.64
N GLU A 65 28.85 6.78 1.31
CA GLU A 65 29.90 7.79 1.25
C GLU A 65 31.23 7.30 1.84
N LYS A 66 31.17 6.44 2.86
CA LYS A 66 32.36 5.89 3.54
C LYS A 66 32.92 4.64 2.87
N SER A 67 32.21 4.01 1.94
CA SER A 67 32.72 2.88 1.17
C SER A 67 33.56 3.37 -0.01
N GLU A 68 34.87 3.05 -0.01
CA GLU A 68 35.79 3.37 -1.12
C GLU A 68 35.43 2.71 -2.46
N VAL A 69 34.53 1.72 -2.43
CA VAL A 69 34.08 0.99 -3.62
C VAL A 69 32.67 1.42 -3.97
N SER A 70 32.46 1.82 -5.23
CA SER A 70 31.17 2.14 -5.86
C SER A 70 30.16 1.00 -5.68
N TRP A 71 29.47 0.97 -4.54
CA TRP A 71 28.40 0.02 -4.31
C TRP A 71 27.16 0.45 -5.11
N SER A 72 26.79 -0.34 -6.11
CA SER A 72 25.58 -0.16 -6.90
C SER A 72 24.49 -1.10 -6.39
N GLY A 73 23.48 -0.54 -5.72
CA GLY A 73 22.31 -1.31 -5.29
C GLY A 73 21.60 -2.02 -6.46
N VAL A 74 21.68 -1.46 -7.68
CA VAL A 74 21.12 -2.06 -8.89
C VAL A 74 21.87 -3.34 -9.29
N GLU A 75 23.20 -3.34 -9.18
CA GLU A 75 24.00 -4.52 -9.50
C GLU A 75 23.78 -5.65 -8.51
N GLU A 76 23.66 -5.33 -7.22
CA GLU A 76 23.36 -6.36 -6.23
C GLU A 76 21.95 -6.93 -6.42
N ILE A 77 20.91 -6.11 -6.61
CA ILE A 77 19.56 -6.63 -6.89
C ILE A 77 19.54 -7.55 -8.12
N ARG A 78 20.28 -7.21 -9.18
CA ARG A 78 20.42 -8.08 -10.37
C ARG A 78 21.07 -9.42 -10.02
N LYS A 79 22.16 -9.41 -9.26
CA LYS A 79 22.87 -10.60 -8.81
C LYS A 79 22.00 -11.54 -7.97
N TRP A 80 21.21 -11.00 -7.04
CA TRP A 80 20.24 -11.77 -6.25
C TRP A 80 19.11 -12.36 -7.11
N ARG A 81 18.59 -11.60 -8.07
CA ARG A 81 17.57 -12.07 -9.01
C ARG A 81 18.08 -13.21 -9.88
N ASP A 82 19.30 -13.11 -10.38
CA ASP A 82 19.86 -14.09 -11.30
C ASP A 82 20.28 -15.37 -10.57
N ARG A 83 20.69 -15.29 -9.30
CA ARG A 83 20.90 -16.45 -8.42
C ARG A 83 19.63 -17.27 -8.14
N ARG A 84 18.44 -16.68 -8.18
CA ARG A 84 17.16 -17.37 -7.93
C ARG A 84 16.63 -18.14 -9.16
N LYS A 85 17.32 -18.05 -10.29
CA LYS A 85 16.99 -18.75 -11.54
C LYS A 85 17.83 -20.03 -11.77
N LEU A 86 18.75 -20.31 -10.85
CA LEU A 86 19.43 -21.60 -10.70
C LEU A 86 18.62 -22.48 -9.74
#